data_AF-A0A352XGP3-F1
#
_entry.id   AF-A0A352XGP3-F1
#
_cell.length_a   1.000
_cell.length_b   1.000
_cell.length_c   1.000
_cell.angle_alpha   90.00
_cell.angle_beta   90.00
_cell.angle_gamma   90.00
#
_symmetry.space_group_name_H-M   'P 1'
#
loop_
_entity.id
_entity.type
_entity.pdbx_description
1 polymer ?
#
loop_
_entity_poly.entity_id
_entity_poly.type
_entity_poly.pdbx_seq_one_letter_code
_entity_poly.pdbx_strand_id
1 'polypeptide(L)' 'MTIIGKGGSEIVHKFSGLKVSDILKSKKGSIKQAQLPPDSPSWEEFSKMTWEQIEQGVTENIPGFRVVRKLLSDRRFDR' A
#
# COMPACT_ATOMS: atom_id res chain seq x y z
N MET A 1 -30.49 5.54 12.84
CA MET A 1 -29.36 4.80 13.44
C MET A 1 -28.12 5.12 12.62
N THR A 2 -27.20 5.87 13.21
CA THR A 2 -26.04 6.44 12.52
C THR A 2 -24.91 5.41 12.50
N ILE A 3 -24.60 4.87 11.34
CA ILE A 3 -23.34 4.16 11.07
C ILE A 3 -22.48 5.08 10.20
N ILE A 4 -21.71 5.93 10.89
CA ILE A 4 -20.59 6.69 10.34
C ILE A 4 -19.43 5.72 10.08
N GLY A 5 -19.47 5.04 8.93
CA GLY A 5 -18.32 4.35 8.35
C GLY A 5 -17.47 5.34 7.57
N LYS A 6 -16.25 5.58 8.02
CA LYS A 6 -15.28 6.51 7.42
C LYS A 6 -15.12 6.30 5.91
N GLY A 7 -15.58 7.28 5.13
CA GLY A 7 -15.03 7.73 3.85
C GLY A 7 -14.36 6.67 2.97
N GLY A 8 -15.12 5.69 2.49
CA GLY A 8 -14.80 4.97 1.27
C GLY A 8 -15.08 5.90 0.09
N SER A 9 -14.14 6.79 -0.21
CA SER A 9 -14.24 7.63 -1.39
C SER A 9 -14.12 6.71 -2.62
N GLU A 10 -15.20 6.58 -3.39
CA GLU A 10 -15.26 5.99 -4.73
C GLU A 10 -14.45 6.87 -5.71
N ILE A 11 -13.17 7.02 -5.40
CA ILE A 11 -12.17 7.72 -6.19
C ILE A 11 -11.25 6.60 -6.61
N VAL A 12 -11.29 6.26 -7.89
CA VAL A 12 -10.32 5.33 -8.49
C VAL A 12 -8.95 5.79 -8.03
N HIS A 13 -8.33 5.02 -7.12
CA HIS A 13 -7.07 5.42 -6.55
C HIS A 13 -6.06 5.49 -7.70
N LYS A 14 -5.14 6.47 -7.69
CA LYS A 14 -4.16 6.66 -8.78
C LYS A 14 -3.28 5.44 -9.10
N PHE A 15 -3.35 4.40 -8.27
CA PHE A 15 -2.62 3.15 -8.40
C PHE A 15 -3.49 1.95 -8.77
N SER A 16 -4.79 2.14 -9.01
CA SER A 16 -5.67 1.07 -9.46
C SER A 16 -5.11 0.43 -10.74
N GLY A 17 -5.05 -0.89 -10.78
CA GLY A 17 -4.50 -1.69 -11.86
C GLY A 17 -2.97 -1.75 -11.91
N LEU A 18 -2.26 -1.02 -11.04
CA LEU A 18 -0.79 -1.01 -11.05
C LEU A 18 -0.21 -2.08 -10.11
N LYS A 19 0.90 -2.67 -10.53
CA LYS A 19 1.75 -3.44 -9.62
C LYS A 19 2.52 -2.51 -8.71
N VAL A 20 2.78 -2.99 -7.49
CA VAL A 20 3.63 -2.27 -6.54
C VAL A 20 5.02 -2.00 -7.12
N SER A 21 5.58 -2.91 -7.91
CA SER A 21 6.83 -2.67 -8.64
C SER A 21 6.78 -1.41 -9.51
N ASP A 22 5.66 -1.14 -10.17
CA ASP A 22 5.49 0.05 -11.03
C ASP A 22 5.29 1.31 -10.20
N ILE A 23 4.52 1.23 -9.12
CA ILE A 23 4.36 2.33 -8.15
C ILE A 23 5.72 2.74 -7.58
N LEU A 24 6.56 1.76 -7.21
CA LEU A 24 7.88 1.99 -6.63
C LEU A 24 8.86 2.68 -7.58
N LYS A 25 8.68 2.58 -8.91
CA LYS A 25 9.52 3.32 -9.88
C LYS A 25 9.37 4.83 -9.74
N SER A 26 8.18 5.29 -9.38
CA SER A 26 7.88 6.71 -9.11
C SER A 26 8.26 7.15 -7.68
N LYS A 27 8.88 6.26 -6.89
CA LYS A 27 9.24 6.53 -5.49
C LYS A 27 10.75 6.63 -5.27
N LYS A 28 11.12 7.31 -4.17
CA LYS A 28 12.49 7.35 -3.63
C LYS A 28 12.87 5.95 -3.14
N GLY A 29 14.11 5.54 -3.41
CA GLY A 29 14.61 4.22 -3.01
C GLY A 29 14.58 3.98 -1.49
N SER A 30 14.64 5.05 -0.69
CA SER A 30 14.53 5.00 0.77
C SER A 30 13.21 4.43 1.29
N ILE A 31 12.16 4.35 0.46
CA ILE A 31 10.90 3.68 0.83
C ILE A 31 11.14 2.21 1.20
N LYS A 32 12.08 1.52 0.54
CA LYS A 32 12.42 0.11 0.79
C LYS A 32 13.25 -0.09 2.06
N GLN A 33 13.78 0.99 2.64
CA GLN A 33 14.49 0.97 3.92
C GLN A 33 13.53 1.14 5.10
N ALA A 34 12.24 1.40 4.86
CA ALA A 34 11.25 1.48 5.91
C ALA A 34 11.10 0.12 6.59
N GLN A 35 11.09 0.13 7.92
CA GLN A 35 10.87 -1.07 8.73
C GLN A 35 9.44 -1.56 8.49
N LEU A 36 9.34 -2.82 8.06
CA LEU A 36 8.08 -3.53 7.97
C LEU A 36 7.84 -4.29 9.29
N PRO A 37 6.58 -4.45 9.73
CA PRO A 37 6.27 -5.25 10.91
C PRO A 37 6.80 -6.70 10.82
N PRO A 38 7.04 -7.38 11.94
CA PRO A 38 7.25 -8.82 11.91
C PRO A 38 6.07 -9.53 11.25
N ASP A 39 6.32 -10.69 10.65
CA ASP A 39 5.33 -11.53 9.94
C ASP A 39 4.68 -10.88 8.72
N SER A 40 5.22 -9.77 8.24
CA SER A 40 4.79 -9.17 6.99
C SER A 40 5.59 -9.70 5.79
N PRO A 41 4.98 -9.74 4.59
CA PRO A 41 5.71 -10.05 3.37
C PRO A 41 6.92 -9.14 3.16
N SER A 42 7.93 -9.64 2.47
CA SER A 42 9.09 -8.82 2.12
C SER A 42 8.75 -7.77 1.05
N TRP A 43 9.60 -6.75 0.89
CA TRP A 43 9.47 -5.78 -0.20
C TRP A 43 9.50 -6.44 -1.59
N GLU A 44 10.22 -7.56 -1.75
CA GLU A 44 10.26 -8.32 -3.00
C GLU A 44 8.93 -9.01 -3.28
N GLU A 45 8.28 -9.56 -2.26
CA GLU A 45 6.94 -10.15 -2.39
C GLU A 45 5.90 -9.08 -2.69
N PHE A 46 5.90 -7.98 -1.93
CA PHE A 46 5.02 -6.86 -2.19
C PHE A 46 5.18 -6.32 -3.61
N SER A 47 6.39 -6.28 -4.16
CA SER A 47 6.63 -5.79 -5.53
C SER A 47 5.88 -6.56 -6.62
N LYS A 48 5.58 -7.84 -6.38
CA LYS A 48 4.85 -8.71 -7.32
C LYS A 48 3.33 -8.53 -7.23
N MET A 49 2.85 -7.94 -6.14
CA MET A 49 1.42 -7.74 -5.87
C MET A 49 0.86 -6.52 -6.62
N THR A 50 -0.45 -6.52 -6.84
CA THR A 50 -1.17 -5.34 -7.32
C THR A 50 -1.61 -4.45 -6.17
N TRP A 51 -1.93 -3.19 -6.47
CA TRP A 51 -2.51 -2.27 -5.50
C TRP A 51 -3.77 -2.85 -4.83
N GLU A 52 -4.62 -3.52 -5.58
CA GLU A 52 -5.85 -4.17 -5.11
C GLU A 52 -5.56 -5.27 -4.10
N GLN A 53 -4.51 -6.07 -4.33
CA GLN A 53 -4.08 -7.08 -3.36
C GLN A 53 -3.58 -6.42 -2.07
N ILE A 54 -2.94 -5.25 -2.16
CA ILE A 54 -2.56 -4.48 -0.98
C ILE A 54 -3.81 -4.01 -0.21
N GLU A 55 -4.80 -3.44 -0.90
CA GLU A 55 -6.07 -3.02 -0.28
C GLU A 55 -6.81 -4.22 0.36
N GLN A 56 -6.82 -5.37 -0.32
CA GLN A 56 -7.43 -6.59 0.19
C GLN A 56 -6.73 -7.07 1.47
N GLY A 57 -5.40 -7.15 1.49
CA GLY A 57 -4.68 -7.54 2.71
C GLY A 57 -4.83 -6.53 3.86
N VAL A 58 -5.05 -5.24 3.56
CA VAL A 58 -5.44 -4.24 4.57
C VAL A 58 -6.82 -4.53 5.16
N THR A 59 -7.76 -4.97 4.33
CA THR A 59 -9.13 -5.34 4.72
C THR A 59 -9.12 -6.61 5.56
N GLU A 60 -8.28 -7.58 5.20
CA GLU A 60 -8.07 -8.85 5.93
C GLU A 60 -7.20 -8.69 7.19
N ASN A 61 -6.70 -7.49 7.47
CA ASN A 61 -5.81 -7.18 8.61
C ASN A 61 -4.49 -7.97 8.61
N ILE A 62 -3.95 -8.31 7.43
CA ILE A 62 -2.66 -8.99 7.32
C ILE A 62 -1.53 -8.03 7.77
N PRO A 63 -0.57 -8.48 8.60
CA PRO A 63 0.57 -7.67 9.03
C PRO A 63 1.33 -7.03 7.87
N GLY A 64 1.75 -5.77 8.07
CA GLY A 64 2.53 -4.99 7.10
C GLY A 64 1.78 -4.39 5.92
N PHE A 65 0.64 -4.95 5.50
CA PHE A 65 -0.15 -4.41 4.38
C PHE A 65 -0.58 -2.95 4.62
N ARG A 66 -1.01 -2.62 5.85
CA ARG A 66 -1.36 -1.24 6.24
C ARG A 66 -0.18 -0.29 6.15
N VAL A 67 1.01 -0.77 6.53
CA VAL A 67 2.23 0.03 6.51
C VAL A 67 2.66 0.29 5.07
N VAL A 68 2.70 -0.76 4.24
CA VAL A 68 3.04 -0.64 2.81
C VAL A 68 2.07 0.26 2.07
N ARG A 69 0.76 0.08 2.26
CA ARG A 69 -0.26 0.97 1.69
C ARG A 69 0.03 2.43 2.03
N LYS A 70 0.31 2.72 3.31
CA LYS A 70 0.61 4.08 3.78
C LYS A 70 1.88 4.63 3.13
N LEU A 71 2.96 3.85 3.08
CA LEU A 71 4.23 4.26 2.48
C LEU A 71 4.08 4.55 0.97
N LEU A 72 3.37 3.68 0.24
CA LEU A 72 3.14 3.84 -1.19
C LEU A 72 2.25 5.05 -1.51
N SER A 73 1.30 5.41 -0.64
CA SER A 73 0.48 6.61 -0.81
C SER A 73 1.11 7.89 -0.25
N ASP A 74 2.20 7.79 0.52
CA ASP A 74 2.87 8.94 1.11
C ASP A 74 3.70 9.70 0.07
N ARG A 75 3.44 11.01 -0.05
CA ARG A 75 4.10 11.93 -0.96
C ARG A 75 5.56 12.22 -0.59
N ARG A 76 5.97 12.00 0.66
CA ARG A 76 7.36 12.21 1.10
C ARG A 76 8.35 11.33 0.33
N PHE A 77 7.87 10.17 -0.14
CA PHE A 77 8.61 9.24 -0.97
C PHE A 77 8.38 9.43 -2.47
N ASP A 78 7.54 10.36 -2.92
CA ASP A 78 7.45 10.68 -4.36
C ASP A 78 8.78 11.30 -4.83
N ARG A 79 9.19 10.96 -6.06
CA ARG A 79 10.34 11.58 -6.74
C ARG A 79 9.98 12.95 -7.29
#